data_AF-A0A969SBI3-F1
#
_entry.id   AF-A0A969SBI3-F1
#
_cell.length_a   1.000
_cell.length_b   1.000
_cell.length_c   1.000
_cell.angle_alpha   90.00
_cell.angle_beta   90.00
_cell.angle_gamma   90.00
#
_symmetry.space_group_name_H-M   'P 1'
#
loop_
_entity.id
_entity.type
_entity.pdbx_description
1 polymer ?
#
loop_
_entity_poly.entity_id
_entity_poly.type
_entity_poly.pdbx_seq_one_letter_code
_entity_poly.pdbx_strand_id
1 'polypeptide(L)' 'MQCPDCGSSHIRKNGKMYVNGTGFRTIERVTGVHHTTVITWVRQVGERLPDAYDPEMIPAVGELDELETFVRSKK' A
#
# COMPACT_ATOMS: atom_id res chain seq x y z
N MET A 1 5.48 -9.21 9.90
CA MET A 1 4.24 -8.52 10.29
C MET A 1 3.12 -9.52 10.17
N GLN A 2 2.73 -10.06 11.32
CA GLN A 2 1.60 -10.96 11.48
C GLN A 2 0.35 -10.11 11.68
N CYS A 3 -0.81 -10.60 11.23
CA CYS A 3 -2.08 -9.98 11.56
C CYS A 3 -2.29 -9.98 13.08
N PRO A 4 -2.56 -8.81 13.71
CA PRO A 4 -2.78 -8.75 15.16
C PRO A 4 -4.06 -9.49 15.59
N ASP A 5 -5.01 -9.70 14.67
CA ASP A 5 -6.29 -10.36 14.97
C ASP A 5 -6.25 -11.89 14.80
N CYS A 6 -5.36 -12.42 13.95
CA CYS A 6 -5.35 -13.87 13.64
C CYS A 6 -3.96 -14.50 13.43
N GLY A 7 -2.87 -13.74 13.59
CA GLY A 7 -1.49 -14.24 13.44
C GLY A 7 -1.07 -14.59 12.00
N SER A 8 -1.96 -14.48 11.01
CA SER A 8 -1.69 -14.92 9.64
C SER A 8 -0.61 -14.09 8.92
N SER A 9 0.10 -14.73 7.99
CA SER A 9 1.08 -14.09 7.10
C SER A 9 0.44 -13.37 5.90
N HIS A 10 -0.90 -13.43 5.77
CA HIS A 10 -1.64 -12.87 4.63
C HIS A 10 -1.41 -11.38 4.43
N ILE A 11 -1.14 -10.61 5.49
CA ILE A 11 -0.85 -9.16 5.37
C ILE A 11 0.36 -8.90 4.47
N ARG A 12 1.46 -9.63 4.67
CA ARG A 12 2.67 -9.44 3.85
C ARG A 12 2.46 -9.88 2.41
N LYS A 13 1.74 -10.99 2.19
CA LYS A 13 1.47 -11.51 0.84
C LYS A 13 0.53 -10.56 0.07
N ASN A 14 -0.58 -10.17 0.68
CA ASN A 14 -1.61 -9.35 0.04
C ASN A 14 -1.11 -7.90 -0.16
N GLY A 15 -0.37 -7.35 0.80
CA GLY A 15 0.27 -6.04 0.67
C GLY A 15 1.28 -6.00 -0.47
N LYS A 16 2.14 -7.03 -0.61
CA LYS A 16 3.05 -7.15 -1.76
C LYS A 16 2.31 -7.20 -3.09
N MET A 17 1.21 -7.93 -3.17
CA MET A 17 0.39 -7.98 -4.39
C MET A 17 -0.16 -6.59 -4.76
N TYR A 18 -0.62 -5.80 -3.77
CA TYR A 18 -1.11 -4.44 -4.00
C TYR A 18 -0.01 -3.49 -4.49
N VAL A 19 1.15 -3.47 -3.82
CA VAL A 19 2.30 -2.62 -4.20
C VAL A 19 2.81 -2.96 -5.61
N ASN A 20 2.71 -4.23 -6.02
CA ASN A 20 3.05 -4.67 -7.38
C ASN A 20 1.95 -4.38 -8.42
N GLY A 21 0.92 -3.60 -8.08
CA GLY A 21 -0.13 -3.15 -9.01
C GLY A 21 -1.36 -4.06 -9.09
N THR A 22 -1.50 -5.08 -8.24
CA THR A 22 -2.70 -5.93 -8.26
C THR A 22 -3.88 -5.22 -7.61
N GLY A 23 -4.99 -5.09 -8.33
CA GLY A 23 -6.22 -4.50 -7.79
C GLY A 23 -6.84 -5.32 -6.64
N PHE A 24 -7.48 -4.63 -5.68
CA PHE A 24 -8.00 -5.27 -4.45
C PHE A 24 -8.95 -6.46 -4.68
N ARG A 25 -9.86 -6.35 -5.67
CA ARG A 25 -10.78 -7.45 -6.03
C ARG A 25 -10.05 -8.65 -6.64
N THR A 26 -8.92 -8.43 -7.31
CA THR A 26 -8.10 -9.52 -7.85
C THR A 26 -7.37 -10.24 -6.73
N ILE A 27 -6.86 -9.50 -5.75
CA ILE A 27 -6.25 -10.08 -4.54
C ILE A 27 -7.26 -10.96 -3.80
N GLU A 28 -8.51 -10.52 -3.67
CA GLU A 28 -9.59 -11.33 -3.09
C GLU A 28 -9.79 -12.65 -3.82
N ARG A 29 -9.91 -12.64 -5.16
CA ARG A 29 -10.10 -13.87 -5.95
C ARG A 29 -8.95 -14.86 -5.79
N VAL A 30 -7.72 -14.37 -5.65
CA VAL A 30 -6.51 -15.21 -5.54
C VAL A 30 -6.31 -15.75 -4.13
N THR A 31 -6.73 -15.00 -3.10
CA THR A 31 -6.37 -15.29 -1.70
C THR A 31 -7.55 -15.70 -0.83
N GLY A 32 -8.79 -15.48 -1.29
CA GLY A 32 -10.01 -15.67 -0.51
C GLY A 32 -10.23 -14.60 0.58
N VAL A 33 -9.33 -13.63 0.72
CA VAL A 33 -9.45 -12.54 1.68
C VAL A 33 -10.29 -11.43 1.07
N HIS A 34 -11.41 -11.07 1.70
CA HIS A 34 -12.31 -10.03 1.21
C HIS A 34 -11.57 -8.70 0.93
N HIS A 35 -11.86 -8.06 -0.21
CA HIS A 35 -11.10 -6.88 -0.66
C HIS A 35 -11.13 -5.71 0.33
N THR A 36 -12.20 -5.55 1.11
CA THR A 36 -12.27 -4.50 2.15
C THR A 36 -11.25 -4.72 3.26
N THR A 37 -10.98 -5.98 3.65
CA THR A 37 -9.95 -6.32 4.63
C THR A 37 -8.56 -5.92 4.11
N VAL A 38 -8.30 -6.17 2.82
CA VAL A 38 -7.04 -5.76 2.17
C VAL A 38 -6.91 -4.23 2.16
N ILE A 39 -7.98 -3.49 1.84
CA ILE A 39 -8.01 -2.02 1.88
C ILE A 39 -7.70 -1.51 3.29
N THR A 40 -8.34 -2.07 4.33
CA THR A 40 -8.11 -1.68 5.71
C THR A 40 -6.65 -1.89 6.11
N TRP A 41 -6.03 -3.02 5.75
CA TRP A 41 -4.62 -3.26 6.02
C TRP A 41 -3.69 -2.30 5.30
N VAL A 42 -3.96 -2.01 4.01
CA VAL A 42 -3.18 -1.01 3.27
C VAL A 42 -3.26 0.36 3.95
N ARG A 43 -4.45 0.77 4.40
CA ARG A 43 -4.63 2.04 5.12
C ARG A 43 -3.86 2.07 6.44
N GLN A 44 -3.95 1.02 7.26
CA GLN A 44 -3.23 0.92 8.54
C GLN A 44 -1.71 0.94 8.37
N VAL A 45 -1.19 0.38 7.28
CA VAL A 45 0.25 0.47 6.97
C VAL A 45 0.59 1.88 6.47
N GLY A 46 -0.25 2.47 5.62
CA GLY A 46 -0.07 3.84 5.12
C GLY A 46 -0.01 4.87 6.25
N GLU A 47 -0.87 4.77 7.26
CA GLU A 47 -0.90 5.63 8.45
C GLU A 47 0.39 5.56 9.30
N ARG A 48 1.26 4.56 9.09
CA ARG A 48 2.54 4.41 9.80
C ARG A 48 3.74 4.93 9.00
N LEU A 49 3.54 5.26 7.72
CA LEU A 49 4.59 5.81 6.88
C LEU A 49 4.74 7.31 7.20
N PRO A 50 5.95 7.86 7.07
CA PRO A 50 6.15 9.30 7.19
C PRO A 50 5.42 10.04 6.06
N ASP A 51 4.95 11.25 6.34
CA ASP A 51 4.23 12.09 5.37
C ASP A 51 5.09 12.44 4.14
N ALA A 52 6.41 12.53 4.32
CA ALA A 52 7.37 12.81 3.27
C ALA A 52 8.62 11.94 3.42
N TYR A 53 9.33 11.75 2.31
CA TYR A 53 10.64 11.13 2.30
C TYR A 53 11.67 12.07 2.95
N ASP A 54 12.38 11.58 3.96
CA ASP A 54 13.45 12.29 4.66
C ASP A 54 14.78 11.56 4.46
N PRO A 55 15.58 11.93 3.44
CA PRO A 55 16.87 11.28 3.18
C PRO A 55 17.93 11.72 4.20
N GLU A 56 18.72 10.76 4.70
CA GLU A 56 19.88 11.07 5.55
C GLU A 56 20.92 11.95 4.86
N MET A 57 21.01 11.91 3.53
CA MET A 57 21.93 12.70 2.72
C MET A 57 21.22 13.29 1.50
N ILE A 58 21.36 14.60 1.32
CA ILE A 58 20.84 15.31 0.15
C ILE A 58 21.81 15.11 -1.02
N PRO A 59 21.36 14.62 -2.18
CA PRO A 59 22.22 14.43 -3.34
C PRO A 59 22.64 15.77 -3.96
N ALA A 60 23.81 15.82 -4.58
CA ALA A 60 24.31 17.01 -5.26
C ALA A 60 23.52 17.39 -6.54
N VAL A 61 22.89 16.39 -7.17
CA VAL A 61 22.04 16.53 -8.36
C VAL A 61 20.78 15.68 -8.14
N GLY A 62 19.61 16.25 -8.40
CA GLY A 62 18.32 15.55 -8.34
C GLY A 62 17.62 15.59 -9.70
N GLU A 63 17.02 14.48 -10.09
CA GLU A 63 16.12 14.40 -11.24
C GLU A 63 14.68 14.64 -10.75
N LEU A 64 13.94 15.47 -11.48
CA LEU A 64 12.52 15.72 -11.21
C LEU A 64 11.72 15.12 -12.35
N ASP A 65 10.78 14.25 -12.00
CA ASP A 65 9.84 13.61 -12.92
C ASP A 65 8.41 13.98 -12.52
N GLU A 66 7.52 14.13 -13.50
CA GLU A 66 6.14 14.53 -13.30
C GLU A 66 5.20 13.39 -13.67
N LEU A 67 4.36 12.98 -12.72
CA LEU A 67 3.34 11.95 -12.93
C LEU A 67 1.96 12.52 -12.62
N GLU A 68 1.04 12.34 -13.57
CA GLU A 68 -0.36 12.74 -13.42
C GLU A 68 -1.25 11.53 -13.12
N THR A 69 -2.25 11.72 -12.26
CA THR A 69 -3.28 10.71 -12.01
C THR A 69 -4.63 11.35 -11.72
N PHE A 70 -5.70 10.60 -12.01
CA PHE A 70 -7.05 11.06 -11.76
C PHE A 70 -7.47 10.72 -10.33
N VAL A 71 -7.59 11.74 -9.48
CA VAL A 71 -8.14 11.58 -8.12
C VAL A 71 -9.60 12.02 -8.12
N ARG A 72 -10.51 11.06 -7.90
CA ARG A 72 -11.92 11.38 -7.70
C ARG A 72 -12.16 11.74 -6.23
N SER A 73 -12.56 12.98 -5.96
CA SER A 73 -13.15 13.35 -4.67
C SER A 73 -14.64 13.04 -4.68
N LYS A 74 -15.11 12.31 -3.66
CA LYS A 74 -16.54 12.03 -3.47
C LYS A 74 -17.02 12.93 -2.32
N LYS A 75 -18.09 13.70 -2.57
CA LYS A 75 -18.80 14.48 -1.54
C LYS A 75 -19.37 13.56 -0.46
#